data_AF-A0A2T3L0A8-F1
#
_entry.id   AF-A0A2T3L0A8-F1
#
_cell.length_a   1.000
_cell.length_b   1.000
_cell.length_c   1.000
_cell.angle_alpha   90.00
_cell.angle_beta   90.00
_cell.angle_gamma   90.00
#
_symmetry.space_group_name_H-M   'P 1'
#
loop_
_entity.id
_entity.type
_entity.pdbx_description
1 polymer ?
#
loop_
_entity_poly.entity_id
_entity_poly.type
_entity_poly.pdbx_seq_one_letter_code
_entity_poly.pdbx_strand_id
1 'polypeptide(L)' 'MSDNKTPNALENAPAEIKLAVDLIYLLESNDIEPNTAIAALDIVRKDYERKLTTAN' A
#
# COMPACT_ATOMS: atom_id res chain seq x y z
N MET A 1 12.62 -2.95 -34.09
CA MET A 1 13.32 -3.80 -33.11
C MET A 1 13.46 -3.03 -31.81
N SER A 2 13.47 -3.77 -30.69
CA SER A 2 13.65 -3.37 -29.29
C SER A 2 12.35 -3.11 -28.50
N ASP A 3 11.78 -4.23 -28.07
CA ASP A 3 10.88 -4.41 -26.93
C ASP A 3 11.37 -3.73 -25.64
N ASN A 4 10.47 -3.06 -24.90
CA ASN A 4 10.46 -3.12 -23.42
C ASN A 4 9.10 -2.66 -22.81
N LYS A 5 8.17 -3.61 -22.60
CA LYS A 5 7.39 -3.89 -21.37
C LYS A 5 7.25 -2.73 -20.34
N THR A 6 6.11 -2.20 -19.88
CA THR A 6 4.72 -2.70 -19.70
C THR A 6 3.81 -1.53 -19.23
N PRO A 7 2.68 -1.21 -19.90
CA PRO A 7 1.66 -0.30 -19.35
C PRO A 7 0.73 -0.92 -18.29
N ASN A 8 0.85 -2.22 -17.98
CA ASN A 8 -0.22 -3.00 -17.33
C ASN A 8 0.20 -3.78 -16.06
N ALA A 9 1.39 -3.53 -15.51
CA ALA A 9 1.90 -4.31 -14.38
C ALA A 9 1.04 -4.12 -13.10
N LEU A 10 0.45 -2.93 -12.91
CA LEU A 10 -0.45 -2.65 -11.78
C LEU A 10 -1.87 -3.21 -12.00
N GLU A 11 -2.34 -3.30 -13.24
CA GLU A 11 -3.69 -3.82 -13.52
C GLU A 11 -3.82 -5.32 -13.20
N ASN A 12 -2.72 -6.07 -13.31
CA ASN A 12 -2.67 -7.50 -12.99
C ASN A 12 -1.97 -7.82 -11.66
N ALA A 13 -1.56 -6.80 -10.88
CA ALA A 13 -0.90 -7.02 -9.61
C ALA A 13 -1.87 -7.61 -8.55
N PRO A 14 -1.35 -8.34 -7.54
CA PRO A 14 -2.13 -8.73 -6.37
C PRO A 14 -2.80 -7.53 -5.70
N ALA A 15 -3.96 -7.75 -5.05
CA ALA A 15 -4.77 -6.69 -4.47
C ALA A 15 -4.00 -5.88 -3.41
N GLU A 16 -3.17 -6.55 -2.62
CA GLU A 16 -2.29 -5.95 -1.61
C GLU A 16 -1.23 -5.03 -2.22
N ILE A 17 -0.73 -5.36 -3.43
CA ILE A 17 0.26 -4.54 -4.13
C ILE A 17 -0.41 -3.28 -4.70
N LYS A 18 -1.59 -3.42 -5.31
CA LYS A 18 -2.34 -2.26 -5.81
C LYS A 18 -2.68 -1.30 -4.67
N LEU A 19 -3.19 -1.82 -3.56
CA LEU A 19 -3.52 -1.02 -2.39
C LEU A 19 -2.29 -0.33 -1.80
N ALA A 20 -1.14 -1.00 -1.75
CA ALA A 20 0.10 -0.38 -1.28
C ALA A 20 0.52 0.80 -2.17
N VAL A 21 0.39 0.66 -3.49
CA VAL A 21 0.70 1.74 -4.45
C VAL A 21 -0.26 2.92 -4.27
N ASP A 22 -1.56 2.65 -4.13
CA ASP A 22 -2.56 3.70 -3.90
C ASP A 22 -2.31 4.45 -2.58
N LEU A 23 -1.93 3.72 -1.52
CA LEU A 23 -1.58 4.30 -0.22
C LEU A 23 -0.32 5.16 -0.30
N ILE A 24 0.73 4.71 -1.01
CA ILE A 24 1.94 5.50 -1.22
C ILE A 24 1.61 6.79 -1.95
N TYR A 25 0.86 6.71 -3.06
CA TYR A 25 0.44 7.87 -3.82
C TYR A 25 -0.35 8.87 -2.95
N LEU A 26 -1.27 8.38 -2.12
CA LEU A 26 -2.05 9.21 -1.21
C LEU A 26 -1.15 9.93 -0.19
N LEU A 27 -0.19 9.22 0.42
CA LEU A 27 0.71 9.78 1.43
C LEU A 27 1.64 10.84 0.83
N GLU A 28 2.20 10.56 -0.35
CA GLU A 28 3.06 11.51 -1.08
C GLU A 28 2.26 12.75 -1.52
N SER A 29 1.04 12.56 -2.03
CA SER A 29 0.17 13.67 -2.46
C SER A 29 -0.27 14.60 -1.32
N ASN A 30 -0.11 14.17 -0.07
CA ASN A 30 -0.40 14.96 1.13
C ASN A 30 0.89 15.43 1.84
N ASP A 31 2.06 15.32 1.19
CA ASP A 31 3.36 15.70 1.73
C ASP A 31 3.65 15.07 3.12
N ILE A 32 3.22 13.82 3.31
CA ILE A 32 3.42 13.12 4.58
C ILE A 32 4.86 12.61 4.66
N GLU A 33 5.60 13.09 5.66
CA GLU A 33 6.96 12.63 5.96
C GLU A 33 7.02 11.08 6.12
N PRO A 34 8.03 10.40 5.53
CA PRO A 34 8.13 8.94 5.56
C PRO A 34 8.07 8.33 6.97
N ASN A 35 8.71 8.99 7.95
CA ASN A 35 8.68 8.53 9.35
C ASN A 35 7.27 8.56 9.94
N THR A 36 6.49 9.59 9.62
CA THR A 36 5.09 9.74 10.04
C THR A 36 4.22 8.70 9.34
N ALA A 37 4.42 8.49 8.05
CA ALA A 37 3.72 7.46 7.27
C ALA A 37 3.95 6.06 7.85
N ILE A 38 5.20 5.68 8.14
CA ILE A 38 5.54 4.38 8.73
C ILE A 38 4.85 4.19 10.08
N ALA A 39 4.91 5.20 10.96
CA ALA A 39 4.27 5.13 12.27
C ALA A 39 2.73 4.96 12.15
N ALA A 40 2.10 5.66 11.20
CA ALA A 40 0.67 5.52 10.93
C ALA A 40 0.32 4.14 10.38
N LEU A 41 1.11 3.61 9.43
CA LEU A 41 0.91 2.28 8.85
C LEU A 41 1.04 1.18 9.92
N ASP A 42 1.94 1.33 10.89
CA ASP A 42 2.05 0.41 12.03
C ASP A 42 0.80 0.40 12.92
N ILE A 43 0.17 1.56 13.12
CA ILE A 43 -1.09 1.66 13.85
C ILE A 43 -2.21 0.95 13.08
N VAL A 44 -2.33 1.21 11.78
CA VAL A 44 -3.30 0.57 10.89
C VAL A 44 -3.12 -0.95 10.90
N ARG A 45 -1.89 -1.43 10.73
CA ARG A 45 -1.55 -2.85 10.78
C ARG A 45 -2.02 -3.50 12.07
N LYS A 46 -1.67 -2.91 13.23
CA LYS A 46 -2.10 -3.41 14.54
C LYS A 46 -3.63 -3.44 14.68
N ASP A 47 -4.35 -2.50 14.07
CA ASP A 47 -5.81 -2.49 14.08
C ASP A 47 -6.43 -3.66 13.29
N TYR A 48 -5.89 -3.96 12.11
CA TYR A 48 -6.30 -5.12 11.33
C TYR A 48 -5.92 -6.43 12.00
N GLU A 49 -4.73 -6.53 12.61
CA GLU A 49 -4.34 -7.70 13.41
C GLU A 49 -5.35 -7.96 14.54
N ARG A 50 -5.78 -6.92 15.27
CA ARG A 50 -6.82 -7.05 16.32
C ARG A 50 -8.18 -7.49 15.78
N LYS A 51 -8.57 -7.03 14.59
CA LYS A 51 -9.81 -7.45 13.93
C LYS A 51 -9.78 -8.92 13.54
N LEU A 52 -8.63 -9.42 13.09
CA LEU A 52 -8.43 -10.84 12.79
C LEU A 52 -8.46 -11.72 14.06
N THR A 53 -7.95 -11.23 15.18
CA THR A 53 -7.99 -11.98 16.45
C THR A 53 -9.36 -11.98 17.12
N THR A 54 -10.16 -10.93 16.94
CA THR A 54 -11.52 -10.83 17.51
C THR A 54 -12.56 -11.65 16.72
N ALA A 55 -12.19 -12.14 15.54
CA ALA A 55 -13.06 -12.96 14.69
C ALA A 55 -13.08 -14.47 15.08
N ASN A 56 -12.48 -14.83 16.22
CA ASN A 56 -12.43 -16.20 16.76
C ASN A 56 -13.25 -16.35 18.04
#